data_AF-K9JT06-F1
#
_entry.id   AF-K9JT06-F1
#
_cell.length_a   1.000
_cell.length_b   1.000
_cell.length_c   1.000
_cell.angle_alpha   90.00
_cell.angle_beta   90.00
_cell.angle_gamma   90.00
#
_symmetry.space_group_name_H-M   'P 1'
#
loop_
_entity.id
_entity.type
_entity.pdbx_description
1 polymer ?
#
loop_
_entity_poly.entity_id
_entity_poly.type
_entity_poly.pdbx_seq_one_letter_code
_entity_poly.pdbx_strand_id
1 'polypeptide(L)'
;TRYWDCCKPSCAWVDNAGVNPPVASCKADGVTLTDLESQSGCVAKGTAFACNAQQPIVVNETFSLGFAAVSFSGAADKSLCCACFLLSFKGDLEGKQMVVQVTNTGEALAVNQFNMAIPGGGFGA
;
A
#
# COMPACT_ATOMS: atom_id res chain seq x y z
N THR A 1 -7.53 8.77 -0.63
CA THR A 1 -8.09 8.74 0.74
C THR A 1 -7.06 8.13 1.69
N ARG A 2 -7.46 7.55 2.82
CA ARG A 2 -6.59 6.81 3.77
C ARG A 2 -7.23 5.45 4.09
N TYR A 3 -6.42 4.41 4.31
CA TYR A 3 -6.90 3.05 4.62
C TYR A 3 -5.85 2.25 5.41
N TRP A 4 -6.31 1.19 6.09
CA TRP A 4 -5.48 0.09 6.58
C TRP A 4 -6.37 -1.12 6.85
N ASP A 5 -6.38 -2.06 5.91
CA ASP A 5 -7.22 -3.28 5.94
C ASP A 5 -6.48 -4.52 6.46
N CYS A 6 -5.17 -4.39 6.75
CA CYS A 6 -4.25 -5.47 7.09
C CYS A 6 -4.06 -6.54 6.01
N CYS A 7 -4.71 -6.45 4.85
CA CYS A 7 -4.65 -7.47 3.81
C CYS A 7 -3.25 -7.61 3.23
N LYS A 8 -2.92 -8.80 2.70
CA LYS A 8 -1.74 -8.96 1.85
C LYS A 8 -1.85 -7.98 0.67
N PRO A 9 -0.90 -7.06 0.48
CA PRO A 9 -0.96 -6.09 -0.62
C PRO A 9 -0.96 -6.78 -1.98
N SER A 10 -1.66 -6.23 -2.98
CA SER A 10 -1.74 -6.86 -4.30
C SER A 10 -0.37 -6.99 -4.98
N CYS A 11 0.56 -6.08 -4.72
CA CYS A 11 1.92 -6.13 -5.27
C CYS A 11 2.85 -7.08 -4.51
N ALA A 12 2.34 -7.80 -3.49
CA ALA A 12 3.05 -8.89 -2.82
C ALA A 12 2.88 -10.24 -3.53
N TRP A 13 2.06 -10.31 -4.58
CA TRP A 13 1.93 -11.47 -5.44
C TRP A 13 2.96 -11.39 -6.58
N VAL A 14 3.71 -12.48 -6.79
CA VAL A 14 4.77 -12.56 -7.82
C VAL A 14 4.23 -12.18 -9.20
N ASP A 15 3.08 -12.74 -9.58
CA ASP A 15 2.43 -12.49 -10.87
C ASP A 15 2.01 -11.04 -11.10
N ASN A 16 1.85 -10.26 -10.03
CA ASN A 16 1.41 -8.87 -10.11
C ASN A 16 2.57 -7.88 -10.10
N ALA A 17 3.68 -8.21 -9.44
CA ALA A 17 4.71 -7.23 -9.12
C ALA A 17 5.60 -6.89 -10.32
N GLY A 18 5.83 -7.85 -11.24
CA GLY A 18 6.80 -7.70 -12.33
C GLY A 18 8.25 -7.47 -11.85
N VAL A 19 8.48 -7.55 -10.54
CA VAL A 19 9.77 -7.33 -9.85
C VAL A 19 10.02 -8.46 -8.85
N ASN A 20 11.29 -8.75 -8.58
CA ASN A 20 11.72 -9.78 -7.64
C ASN A 20 12.77 -9.20 -6.66
N PRO A 21 12.53 -9.23 -5.34
CA PRO A 21 11.31 -9.73 -4.68
C PRO A 21 10.11 -8.77 -4.88
N PRO A 22 8.86 -9.30 -4.85
CA PRO A 22 7.66 -8.47 -4.76
C PRO A 22 7.59 -7.77 -3.40
N VAL A 23 6.53 -6.98 -3.16
CA VAL A 23 6.29 -6.39 -1.85
C VAL A 23 6.21 -7.48 -0.78
N ALA A 24 6.89 -7.28 0.35
CA ALA A 24 6.85 -8.24 1.45
C ALA A 24 5.44 -8.34 2.07
N SER A 25 5.10 -9.52 2.57
CA SER A 25 3.93 -9.72 3.45
C SER A 25 4.36 -10.45 4.72
N CYS A 26 3.61 -10.24 5.79
CA CYS A 26 3.95 -10.68 7.13
C CYS A 26 2.88 -11.60 7.71
N LYS A 27 3.25 -12.39 8.71
CA LYS A 27 2.32 -13.15 9.54
C LYS A 27 1.49 -12.18 10.38
N ALA A 28 0.55 -12.72 11.15
CA ALA A 28 -0.34 -11.92 12.02
C ALA A 28 0.40 -11.06 13.06
N ASP A 29 1.67 -11.36 13.36
CA ASP A 29 2.53 -10.51 14.21
C ASP A 29 2.98 -9.21 13.52
N GLY A 30 2.75 -9.08 12.21
CA GLY A 30 3.11 -7.92 11.39
C GLY A 30 4.61 -7.75 11.16
N VAL A 31 5.45 -8.71 11.56
CA VAL A 31 6.92 -8.61 11.49
C VAL A 31 7.57 -9.80 10.82
N THR A 32 7.06 -11.02 11.05
CA THR A 32 7.64 -12.25 10.48
C THR A 32 7.20 -12.37 9.04
N LEU A 33 8.14 -12.40 8.10
CA LEU A 33 7.83 -12.56 6.68
C LEU A 33 7.11 -13.90 6.41
N THR A 34 6.15 -13.87 5.50
CA THR A 34 5.51 -15.08 4.95
C THR A 34 6.14 -15.48 3.62
N ASP A 35 5.92 -16.74 3.23
CA ASP A 35 6.23 -17.19 1.88
C ASP A 35 5.42 -16.39 0.85
N LEU A 36 5.99 -16.16 -0.34
CA LEU A 36 5.39 -15.35 -1.40
C LEU A 36 4.02 -15.87 -1.85
N GLU A 37 3.81 -17.19 -1.79
CA GLU A 37 2.56 -17.86 -2.16
C GLU A 37 1.54 -17.93 -1.02
N SER A 38 1.89 -17.44 0.18
CA SER A 38 0.97 -17.44 1.32
C SER A 38 -0.28 -16.64 1.00
N GLN A 39 -1.43 -17.24 1.26
CA GLN A 39 -2.72 -16.64 0.97
C GLN A 39 -3.01 -15.43 1.90
N SER A 40 -3.65 -14.40 1.37
CA SER A 40 -4.05 -13.20 2.12
C SER A 40 -4.96 -13.54 3.28
N GLY A 41 -4.67 -13.03 4.48
CA GLY A 41 -5.52 -13.16 5.66
C GLY A 41 -6.92 -12.57 5.52
N CYS A 42 -7.16 -11.77 4.47
CA CYS A 42 -8.47 -11.25 4.12
C CYS A 42 -9.35 -12.23 3.33
N VAL A 43 -8.85 -13.44 3.03
CA VAL A 43 -9.67 -14.56 2.56
C VAL A 43 -9.58 -15.73 3.52
N ALA A 44 -10.57 -16.63 3.47
CA ALA A 44 -10.67 -17.74 4.40
C ALA A 44 -9.37 -18.57 4.46
N LYS A 45 -8.86 -18.79 5.68
CA LYS A 45 -7.63 -19.56 5.98
C LYS A 45 -6.32 -18.94 5.48
N GLY A 46 -6.32 -17.69 5.04
CA GLY A 46 -5.07 -16.98 4.72
C GLY A 46 -4.26 -16.61 5.96
N THR A 47 -2.97 -16.39 5.75
CA THR A 47 -1.98 -16.18 6.82
C THR A 47 -1.01 -15.02 6.53
N ALA A 48 -1.14 -14.36 5.38
CA ALA A 48 -0.32 -13.22 4.98
C ALA A 48 -1.08 -11.89 5.11
N PHE A 49 -0.42 -10.92 5.71
CA PHE A 49 -0.95 -9.60 6.06
C PHE A 49 0.03 -8.49 5.64
N ALA A 50 -0.43 -7.25 5.64
CA ALA A 50 0.45 -6.09 5.51
C ALA A 50 1.46 -6.04 6.67
N CYS A 51 2.72 -5.70 6.37
CA CYS A 51 3.78 -5.64 7.37
C CYS A 51 3.74 -4.32 8.16
N ASN A 52 4.13 -4.34 9.43
CA ASN A 52 4.25 -3.14 10.27
C ASN A 52 5.26 -2.14 9.72
N ALA A 53 6.30 -2.61 9.03
CA ALA A 53 7.29 -1.75 8.35
C ALA A 53 6.72 -1.00 7.13
N GLN A 54 5.49 -1.31 6.69
CA GLN A 54 4.81 -0.64 5.58
C GLN A 54 3.87 0.48 6.07
N GLN A 55 4.17 1.04 7.24
CA GLN A 55 3.51 2.23 7.78
C GLN A 55 4.24 3.51 7.31
N PRO A 56 3.55 4.66 7.25
CA PRO A 56 4.18 5.90 6.85
C PRO A 56 5.11 6.40 7.95
N ILE A 57 6.21 7.03 7.55
CA ILE A 57 7.17 7.65 8.46
C ILE A 57 7.31 9.14 8.15
N VAL A 58 7.36 9.94 9.21
CA VAL A 58 7.64 11.37 9.12
C VAL A 58 9.15 11.54 9.14
N VAL A 59 9.70 12.14 8.09
CA VAL A 59 11.15 12.42 8.00
C VAL A 59 11.46 13.77 8.65
N ASN A 60 10.62 14.78 8.37
CA ASN A 60 10.65 16.10 9.02
C ASN A 60 9.28 16.79 8.88
N GLU A 61 9.19 18.05 9.28
CA GLU A 61 7.93 18.81 9.27
C GLU A 61 7.26 18.94 7.90
N THR A 62 8.01 18.89 6.79
CA THR A 62 7.49 19.07 5.43
C THR A 62 7.60 17.83 4.55
N PHE A 63 8.24 16.76 5.02
CA PHE A 63 8.51 15.57 4.21
C PHE A 63 8.21 14.26 4.95
N SER A 64 7.56 13.33 4.25
CA SER A 64 7.24 11.99 4.74
C SER A 64 7.48 10.92 3.68
N LEU A 65 7.61 9.67 4.11
CA LEU A 65 7.66 8.49 3.27
C LEU A 65 6.49 7.57 3.62
N GLY A 66 6.01 6.78 2.68
CA GLY A 66 5.04 5.74 2.99
C GLY A 66 4.60 4.93 1.80
N PHE A 67 3.38 4.43 1.88
CA PHE A 67 2.85 3.42 0.96
C PHE A 67 1.42 3.76 0.59
N ALA A 68 0.98 3.33 -0.59
CA ALA A 68 -0.38 3.57 -1.05
C ALA A 68 -0.93 2.39 -1.86
N ALA A 69 -2.26 2.24 -1.77
CA ALA A 69 -3.01 1.60 -2.83
C ALA A 69 -3.33 2.64 -3.91
N VAL A 70 -3.09 2.34 -5.19
CA VAL A 70 -3.28 3.32 -6.26
C VAL A 70 -4.10 2.74 -7.40
N SER A 71 -4.95 3.60 -7.98
CA SER A 71 -5.60 3.36 -9.25
C SER A 71 -5.35 4.54 -10.18
N PHE A 72 -4.76 4.26 -11.33
CA PHE A 72 -4.50 5.26 -12.36
C PHE A 72 -5.63 5.33 -13.39
N SER A 73 -6.29 4.21 -13.66
CA SER A 73 -7.35 4.11 -14.67
C SER A 73 -8.78 4.25 -14.11
N GLY A 74 -8.93 4.34 -12.78
CA GLY A 74 -10.24 4.18 -12.13
C GLY A 74 -10.65 2.71 -11.95
N ALA A 75 -9.78 1.77 -12.29
CA ALA A 75 -9.93 0.34 -12.03
C ALA A 75 -8.66 -0.21 -11.37
N ALA A 76 -8.67 -1.49 -11.00
CA ALA A 76 -7.47 -2.18 -10.54
C ALA A 76 -6.40 -2.14 -11.64
N ASP A 77 -5.22 -1.60 -11.30
CA ASP A 77 -4.07 -1.49 -12.19
C ASP A 77 -2.79 -1.84 -11.42
N LYS A 78 -2.12 -2.88 -11.89
CA LYS A 78 -0.91 -3.44 -11.27
C LYS A 78 0.36 -3.09 -12.06
N SER A 79 0.23 -2.41 -13.20
CA SER A 79 1.36 -2.07 -14.09
C SER A 79 2.43 -1.21 -13.41
N LEU A 80 2.05 -0.50 -12.35
CA LEU A 80 2.90 0.38 -11.56
C LEU A 80 3.15 -0.15 -10.15
N CYS A 81 2.98 -1.46 -9.93
CA CYS A 81 3.40 -2.09 -8.69
C CYS A 81 4.86 -1.75 -8.37
N CYS A 82 5.12 -1.44 -7.11
CA CYS A 82 6.43 -1.08 -6.55
C CYS A 82 7.02 0.26 -7.05
N ALA A 83 6.37 0.97 -7.98
CA ALA A 83 6.78 2.31 -8.40
C ALA A 83 6.65 3.31 -7.24
N CYS A 84 7.47 4.36 -7.29
CA CYS A 84 7.46 5.43 -6.29
C CYS A 84 7.01 6.76 -6.91
N PHE A 85 6.19 7.51 -6.19
CA PHE A 85 5.69 8.82 -6.62
C PHE A 85 5.94 9.87 -5.53
N LEU A 86 6.41 11.04 -5.95
CA LEU A 86 6.47 12.23 -5.09
C LEU A 86 5.13 12.97 -5.19
N LEU A 87 4.39 12.99 -4.09
CA LEU A 87 3.15 13.74 -3.95
C LEU A 87 3.46 15.11 -3.35
N SER A 88 3.01 16.17 -4.02
CA SER A 88 3.02 17.54 -3.49
C SER A 88 1.60 17.91 -3.11
N PHE A 89 1.32 18.07 -1.82
CA PHE A 89 -0.04 18.29 -1.34
C PHE A 89 -0.52 19.73 -1.61
N LYS A 90 -1.84 19.89 -1.63
CA LYS A 90 -2.58 21.15 -1.81
C LYS A 90 -3.56 21.34 -0.64
N GLY A 91 -4.11 22.55 -0.50
CA GLY A 91 -5.05 22.88 0.58
C GLY A 91 -4.35 22.93 1.94
N ASP A 92 -4.95 22.35 2.97
CA ASP A 92 -4.45 22.40 4.36
C ASP A 92 -3.04 21.82 4.56
N LEU A 93 -2.57 21.00 3.61
CA LEU A 93 -1.23 20.39 3.62
C LEU A 93 -0.29 21.02 2.57
N GLU A 94 -0.63 22.18 2.01
CA GLU A 94 0.23 22.85 1.03
C GLU A 94 1.65 23.09 1.56
N GLY A 95 2.63 22.87 0.68
CA GLY A 95 4.06 22.92 1.03
C GLY A 95 4.62 21.64 1.65
N LYS A 96 3.78 20.67 2.02
CA LYS A 96 4.23 19.33 2.44
C LYS A 96 4.30 18.38 1.24
N GLN A 97 5.24 17.45 1.32
CA GLN A 97 5.46 16.43 0.30
C GLN A 97 5.56 15.04 0.93
N MET A 98 5.20 14.02 0.15
CA MET A 98 5.35 12.64 0.56
C MET A 98 5.76 11.77 -0.62
N VAL A 99 6.82 10.99 -0.46
CA VAL A 99 7.09 9.90 -1.42
C VAL A 99 6.31 8.67 -0.97
N VAL A 100 5.58 8.07 -1.90
CA VAL A 100 4.84 6.82 -1.68
C VAL A 100 5.31 5.74 -2.62
N GLN A 101 5.46 4.52 -2.12
CA GLN A 101 5.54 3.33 -2.95
C GLN A 101 4.15 2.73 -3.18
N VAL A 102 3.85 2.34 -4.41
CA VAL A 102 2.63 1.60 -4.76
C VAL A 102 2.79 0.14 -4.31
N THR A 103 2.06 -0.26 -3.27
CA THR A 103 2.09 -1.63 -2.75
C THR A 103 0.83 -2.40 -3.02
N ASN A 104 -0.26 -1.70 -3.35
CA ASN A 104 -1.56 -2.30 -3.56
C ASN A 104 -2.29 -1.61 -4.71
N THR A 105 -3.28 -2.29 -5.26
CA THR A 105 -4.30 -1.72 -6.12
C THR A 105 -5.66 -2.10 -5.55
N GLY A 106 -6.64 -1.21 -5.69
CA GLY A 106 -8.01 -1.45 -5.27
C GLY A 106 -8.97 -0.96 -6.32
N GLU A 107 -10.25 -1.34 -6.21
CA GLU A 107 -11.32 -0.70 -6.97
C GLU A 107 -11.41 0.75 -6.50
N ALA A 108 -10.88 1.66 -7.31
CA ALA A 108 -10.94 3.07 -6.98
C ALA A 108 -12.28 3.66 -7.34
N LEU A 109 -12.66 4.67 -6.57
CA LEU A 109 -13.84 5.48 -6.82
C LEU A 109 -13.57 6.53 -7.92
N ALA A 110 -12.29 6.72 -8.30
CA ALA A 110 -11.84 7.70 -9.27
C ALA A 110 -10.49 7.35 -9.93
N VAL A 111 -10.19 8.06 -11.02
CA VAL A 111 -8.92 8.06 -11.75
C VAL A 111 -7.82 8.77 -10.94
N ASN A 112 -6.58 8.28 -11.01
CA ASN A 112 -5.42 8.80 -10.28
C ASN A 112 -5.63 8.91 -8.77
N GLN A 113 -6.36 7.96 -8.19
CA GLN A 113 -6.67 7.94 -6.77
C GLN A 113 -5.56 7.24 -5.98
N PHE A 114 -4.97 7.96 -5.02
CA PHE A 114 -4.04 7.41 -4.03
C PHE A 114 -4.76 7.21 -2.70
N ASN A 115 -4.79 5.98 -2.22
CA ASN A 115 -5.27 5.61 -0.89
C ASN A 115 -4.06 5.34 0.01
N MET A 116 -3.77 6.31 0.87
CA MET A 116 -2.59 6.28 1.73
C MET A 116 -2.73 5.17 2.78
N ALA A 117 -1.75 4.29 2.88
CA ALA A 117 -1.71 3.27 3.92
C ALA A 117 -1.37 3.93 5.26
N ILE A 118 -2.34 4.05 6.14
CA ILE A 118 -2.21 4.70 7.46
C ILE A 118 -3.00 3.84 8.47
N PRO A 119 -2.34 3.18 9.43
CA PRO A 119 -3.05 2.45 10.49
C PRO A 119 -4.10 3.31 11.18
N GLY A 120 -5.31 2.76 11.35
CA GLY A 120 -6.46 3.51 11.86
C GLY A 120 -7.16 4.41 10.83
N GLY A 121 -6.70 4.43 9.58
CA GLY A 121 -7.31 5.16 8.47
C GLY A 121 -8.68 4.63 8.03
N GLY A 122 -9.04 3.42 8.49
CA GLY A 122 -10.27 2.71 8.18
C GLY A 122 -9.99 1.41 7.43
N PHE A 123 -10.69 0.34 7.81
CA PHE A 123 -10.59 -0.95 7.14
C PHE A 123 -11.08 -0.90 5.69
N GLY A 124 -12.07 -0.04 5.38
CA GLY A 124 -12.72 -0.04 4.07
C GLY A 124 -13.86 -1.05 4.01
N ALA A 125 -14.18 -1.51 2.80
CA ALA A 125 -15.14 -2.59 2.54
C ALA A 125 -14.39 -3.91 2.38
#